data_AF-A0A9X2VQI7-F1
#
_entry.id   AF-A0A9X2VQI7-F1
#
_cell.length_a   1.000
_cell.length_b   1.000
_cell.length_c   1.000
_cell.angle_alpha   90.00
_cell.angle_beta   90.00
_cell.angle_gamma   90.00
#
_symmetry.space_group_name_H-M   'P 1'
#
loop_
_entity.id
_entity.type
_entity.pdbx_description
1 polymer ?
#
loop_
_entity_poly.entity_id
_entity_poly.type
_entity_poly.pdbx_seq_one_letter_code
_entity_poly.pdbx_strand_id
1 'polypeptide(L)'
;MTTPEDPVARLARVDDTDLAGAGSTAAARSLLTAIVAEPVVPRRSRTLRLVAAAGLTVALAAGAVLLGGPGGATSYASSAIEVRLEGGYFVARIKDPLAESAEFAKAFRAVGLDADITLVPVSPRLVGVMIEGWGGGRGTVRSSSDVEAPPGVDCAVRPADCTLVLRISEDSTGAVRYKIGRVAEPGEPLQDPDTSSTEPTSTGNASSGGTG
;
A
#
# COMPACT_ATOMS: atom_id res chain seq x y z
N MET A 1 -36.30 -27.49 33.82
CA MET A 1 -34.98 -27.70 34.46
C MET A 1 -34.10 -28.33 33.41
N THR A 2 -33.35 -27.52 32.67
CA THR A 2 -32.57 -27.91 31.48
C THR A 2 -31.17 -27.33 31.65
N THR A 3 -30.18 -28.22 31.72
CA THR A 3 -28.75 -27.88 31.75
C THR A 3 -28.27 -27.47 30.36
N PRO A 4 -27.38 -26.47 30.22
CA PRO A 4 -26.79 -26.10 28.93
C PRO A 4 -25.74 -27.13 28.50
N GLU A 5 -25.82 -27.57 27.24
CA GLU A 5 -24.84 -28.46 26.62
C GLU A 5 -23.58 -27.68 26.21
N ASP A 6 -22.42 -28.19 26.63
CA ASP A 6 -21.10 -27.60 26.43
C ASP A 6 -20.55 -27.98 25.03
N PRO A 7 -20.34 -27.02 24.10
CA PRO A 7 -19.89 -27.30 22.74
C PRO A 7 -18.41 -27.73 22.66
N VAL A 8 -17.64 -27.63 23.75
CA VAL A 8 -16.19 -27.91 23.75
C VAL A 8 -15.91 -29.42 23.85
N ALA A 9 -16.90 -30.24 24.24
CA ALA A 9 -16.75 -31.68 24.41
C ALA A 9 -16.65 -32.49 23.10
N ARG A 10 -16.80 -31.86 21.92
CA ARG A 10 -16.76 -32.53 20.60
C ARG A 10 -15.51 -32.24 19.77
N LEU A 11 -14.52 -31.53 20.31
CA LEU A 11 -13.25 -31.36 19.62
C LEU A 11 -12.40 -32.63 19.80
N ALA A 12 -11.98 -33.23 18.69
CA ALA A 12 -11.02 -34.32 18.70
C ALA A 12 -9.71 -33.82 19.35
N ARG A 13 -9.33 -34.41 20.49
CA ARG A 13 -7.99 -34.20 21.04
C ARG A 13 -7.00 -34.82 20.07
N VAL A 14 -6.22 -33.97 19.43
CA VAL A 14 -5.00 -34.37 18.72
C VAL A 14 -3.89 -34.31 19.76
N ASP A 15 -3.28 -35.44 20.06
CA ASP A 15 -2.13 -35.51 20.97
C ASP A 15 -0.87 -35.10 20.21
N ASP A 16 -0.04 -34.23 20.81
CA ASP A 16 1.21 -33.74 20.21
C ASP A 16 2.19 -34.87 19.83
N THR A 17 2.03 -36.03 20.47
CA THR A 17 2.78 -37.26 20.16
C THR A 17 2.50 -37.83 18.76
N ASP A 18 1.31 -37.58 18.18
CA ASP A 18 0.98 -38.01 16.81
C ASP A 18 1.67 -37.13 15.75
N LEU A 19 2.05 -35.90 16.09
CA LEU A 19 2.77 -34.99 15.20
C LEU A 19 4.29 -35.25 15.19
N ALA A 20 4.83 -35.81 16.27
CA ALA A 20 6.26 -36.05 16.43
C ALA A 20 6.83 -37.12 15.46
N GLY A 21 5.98 -38.01 14.93
CA GLY A 21 6.38 -39.07 14.00
C GLY A 21 6.24 -38.74 12.51
N ALA A 22 5.45 -37.73 12.15
CA ALA A 22 5.09 -37.46 10.74
C ALA A 22 6.06 -36.51 10.01
N GLY A 23 6.99 -35.86 10.72
CA GLY A 23 7.73 -34.69 10.22
C GLY A 23 9.17 -34.92 9.73
N SER A 24 9.66 -36.15 9.56
CA SER A 24 11.07 -36.36 9.16
C SER A 24 11.27 -37.59 8.28
N THR A 25 10.64 -37.58 7.11
CA THR A 25 10.90 -38.56 6.06
C THR A 25 12.26 -38.28 5.40
N ALA A 26 12.90 -39.34 4.88
CA ALA A 26 14.18 -39.22 4.16
C ALA A 26 14.10 -38.25 2.96
N ALA A 27 12.90 -38.09 2.38
CA ALA A 27 12.62 -37.13 1.31
C ALA A 27 12.78 -35.67 1.77
N ALA A 28 12.31 -35.32 2.98
CA ALA A 28 12.46 -33.96 3.53
C ALA A 28 13.94 -33.61 3.80
N ARG A 29 14.74 -34.59 4.24
CA ARG A 29 16.18 -34.41 4.45
C ARG A 29 16.96 -34.28 3.13
N SER A 30 16.52 -34.97 2.07
CA SER A 30 17.12 -34.84 0.73
C SER A 30 16.90 -33.44 0.14
N LEU A 31 15.71 -32.86 0.33
CA LEU A 31 15.42 -31.47 -0.05
C LEU A 31 16.27 -30.45 0.72
N LEU A 32 16.40 -30.61 2.04
CA LEU A 32 17.26 -29.72 2.84
C LEU A 32 18.74 -29.83 2.45
N THR A 33 19.20 -31.03 2.11
CA THR A 33 20.59 -31.23 1.64
C THR A 33 20.82 -30.59 0.27
N ALA A 34 19.83 -30.64 -0.63
CA ALA A 34 19.91 -29.96 -1.93
C ALA A 34 19.96 -28.43 -1.80
N ILE A 35 19.27 -27.84 -0.82
CA ILE A 35 19.30 -26.40 -0.55
C ILE A 35 20.63 -25.97 0.09
N VAL A 36 21.23 -26.82 0.92
CA VAL A 36 22.51 -26.52 1.61
C VAL A 36 23.74 -26.77 0.73
N ALA A 37 23.62 -27.61 -0.30
CA ALA A 37 24.74 -28.00 -1.16
C ALA A 37 25.03 -27.04 -2.33
N GLU A 38 24.37 -25.88 -2.42
CA GLU A 38 24.65 -24.94 -3.50
C GLU A 38 26.05 -24.32 -3.38
N PRO A 39 26.93 -24.48 -4.39
CA PRO A 39 28.32 -24.08 -4.29
C PRO A 39 28.47 -22.55 -4.33
N VAL A 40 29.20 -22.01 -3.35
CA VAL A 40 29.71 -20.63 -3.37
C VAL A 40 30.62 -20.46 -4.59
N VAL A 41 30.13 -19.75 -5.61
CA VAL A 41 30.93 -19.41 -6.80
C VAL A 41 32.03 -18.40 -6.44
N PRO A 42 33.29 -18.60 -6.90
CA PRO A 42 34.41 -17.73 -6.58
C PRO A 42 34.30 -16.37 -7.30
N ARG A 43 34.65 -15.33 -6.54
CA ARG A 43 34.74 -13.93 -6.96
C ARG A 43 35.88 -13.76 -7.98
N ARG A 44 35.55 -13.69 -9.28
CA ARG A 44 36.54 -13.55 -10.36
C ARG A 44 37.07 -12.11 -10.46
N SER A 45 38.39 -12.03 -10.50
CA SER A 45 39.24 -10.84 -10.54
C SER A 45 39.05 -9.94 -11.76
N ARG A 46 39.39 -8.67 -11.55
CA ARG A 46 39.51 -7.58 -12.54
C ARG A 46 40.33 -7.96 -13.77
N THR A 47 39.73 -7.87 -14.95
CA THR A 47 40.41 -7.46 -16.19
C THR A 47 39.40 -6.77 -17.11
N LEU A 48 39.71 -5.52 -17.52
CA LEU A 48 39.02 -4.78 -18.57
C LEU A 48 38.87 -5.61 -19.84
N ARG A 49 37.67 -5.64 -20.42
CA ARG A 49 37.41 -5.69 -21.88
C ARG A 49 35.93 -5.42 -22.14
N LEU A 50 35.68 -4.38 -22.93
CA LEU A 50 34.39 -3.94 -23.46
C LEU A 50 33.70 -5.06 -24.25
N VAL A 51 32.53 -5.52 -23.83
CA VAL A 51 31.42 -6.01 -24.68
C VAL A 51 30.12 -5.85 -23.89
N ALA A 52 29.11 -5.26 -24.52
CA ALA A 52 27.76 -5.09 -24.00
C ALA A 52 27.06 -6.43 -23.77
N ALA A 53 26.55 -6.66 -22.55
CA ALA A 53 25.50 -7.61 -22.26
C ALA A 53 24.81 -7.17 -20.96
N ALA A 54 23.53 -6.86 -21.04
CA ALA A 54 22.70 -6.42 -19.93
C ALA A 54 22.63 -7.52 -18.86
N GLY A 55 23.35 -7.32 -17.76
CA GLY A 55 23.34 -8.19 -16.59
C GLY A 55 22.16 -7.86 -15.69
N LEU A 56 21.28 -8.83 -15.51
CA LEU A 56 20.16 -8.77 -14.58
C LEU A 56 20.72 -8.75 -13.14
N THR A 57 20.72 -7.58 -12.51
CA THR A 57 21.03 -7.43 -11.09
C THR A 57 19.81 -7.83 -10.27
N VAL A 58 19.95 -8.86 -9.44
CA VAL A 58 18.99 -9.17 -8.37
C VAL A 58 19.04 -8.02 -7.37
N ALA A 59 18.06 -7.13 -7.44
CA ALA A 59 17.88 -6.04 -6.50
C ALA A 59 17.31 -6.58 -5.19
N LEU A 60 18.13 -6.55 -4.14
CA LEU A 60 17.63 -6.39 -2.76
C LEU A 60 16.68 -5.20 -2.75
N ALA A 61 15.44 -5.39 -2.28
CA ALA A 61 14.32 -4.44 -2.26
C ALA A 61 14.72 -2.95 -2.23
N ALA A 62 15.05 -2.42 -3.40
CA ALA A 62 15.44 -1.05 -3.65
C ALA A 62 14.63 -0.63 -4.87
N GLY A 63 13.72 0.32 -4.68
CA GLY A 63 12.72 0.64 -5.68
C GLY A 63 13.32 0.98 -7.06
N ALA A 64 12.63 0.55 -8.11
CA ALA A 64 13.04 0.79 -9.50
C ALA A 64 12.59 2.18 -9.93
N VAL A 65 13.50 2.95 -10.54
CA VAL A 65 13.24 4.31 -11.05
C VAL A 65 13.47 4.32 -12.55
N LEU A 66 12.49 4.78 -13.34
CA LEU A 66 12.67 5.03 -14.78
C LEU A 66 12.79 6.53 -15.03
N LEU A 67 13.85 6.93 -15.71
CA LEU A 67 14.10 8.31 -16.12
C LEU A 67 13.48 8.55 -17.50
N GLY A 68 12.60 9.53 -17.61
CA GLY A 68 11.92 9.89 -18.86
C GLY A 68 12.24 11.33 -19.27
N GLY A 69 13.26 11.51 -20.11
CA GLY A 69 13.56 12.80 -20.72
C GLY A 69 14.10 13.89 -19.77
N PRO A 70 14.35 15.11 -20.29
CA PRO A 70 14.84 16.22 -19.50
C PRO A 70 13.71 16.74 -18.59
N GLY A 71 13.55 16.12 -17.41
CA GLY A 71 12.46 16.44 -16.49
C GLY A 71 12.43 15.63 -15.18
N GLY A 72 13.17 14.51 -15.09
CA GLY A 72 13.24 13.71 -13.86
C GLY A 72 12.74 12.27 -14.07
N ALA A 73 12.52 11.54 -12.97
CA ALA A 73 11.95 10.20 -13.04
C ALA A 73 10.45 10.26 -13.33
N THR A 74 9.99 9.45 -14.28
CA THR A 74 8.56 9.34 -14.61
C THR A 74 7.90 8.17 -13.90
N SER A 75 8.66 7.33 -13.21
CA SER A 75 8.12 6.28 -12.35
C SER A 75 9.03 5.90 -11.20
N TYR A 76 8.40 5.36 -10.15
CA TYR A 76 9.03 4.72 -9.00
C TYR A 76 8.19 3.51 -8.58
N ALA A 77 8.82 2.39 -8.23
CA ALA A 77 8.08 1.24 -7.69
C ALA A 77 8.82 0.57 -6.54
N SER A 78 8.08 0.21 -5.49
CA SER A 78 8.53 -0.50 -4.29
C SER A 78 7.47 -1.52 -3.84
N SER A 79 7.72 -2.19 -2.71
CA SER A 79 6.73 -3.06 -2.06
C SER A 79 5.54 -2.27 -1.53
N ALA A 80 5.73 -1.05 -1.00
CA ALA A 80 4.65 -0.27 -0.42
C ALA A 80 3.85 0.55 -1.43
N ILE A 81 4.51 1.03 -2.49
CA ILE A 81 3.93 2.02 -3.41
C ILE A 81 4.50 1.90 -4.81
N GLU A 82 3.65 2.18 -5.78
CA GLU A 82 4.02 2.38 -7.17
C GLU A 82 3.52 3.73 -7.67
N VAL A 83 4.40 4.52 -8.27
CA VAL A 83 4.12 5.84 -8.80
C VAL A 83 4.47 5.86 -10.28
N ARG A 84 3.56 6.32 -11.12
CA ARG A 84 3.78 6.46 -12.57
C ARG A 84 3.19 7.76 -13.09
N LEU A 85 3.87 8.39 -14.03
CA LEU A 85 3.31 9.51 -14.78
C LEU A 85 2.33 9.00 -15.84
N GLU A 86 1.06 9.33 -15.69
CA GLU A 86 -0.04 8.93 -16.56
C GLU A 86 -0.91 10.16 -16.86
N GLY A 87 -0.98 10.59 -18.12
CA GLY A 87 -1.86 11.68 -18.54
C GLY A 87 -1.64 13.03 -17.83
N GLY A 88 -0.39 13.36 -17.47
CA GLY A 88 -0.04 14.60 -16.75
C GLY A 88 -0.25 14.52 -15.23
N TYR A 89 -0.54 13.33 -14.70
CA TYR A 89 -0.64 13.07 -13.27
C TYR A 89 0.36 12.00 -12.86
N PHE A 90 1.03 12.22 -11.74
CA PHE A 90 1.65 11.11 -11.03
C PHE A 90 0.55 10.34 -10.31
N VAL A 91 0.32 9.10 -10.76
CA VAL A 91 -0.62 8.15 -10.20
C VAL A 91 0.13 7.24 -9.25
N ALA A 92 -0.12 7.42 -7.96
CA ALA A 92 0.46 6.63 -6.87
C ALA A 92 -0.55 5.59 -6.39
N ARG A 93 -0.21 4.31 -6.56
CA ARG A 93 -0.96 3.14 -6.12
C ARG A 93 -0.34 2.60 -4.85
N ILE A 94 -1.06 2.70 -3.74
CA ILE A 94 -0.59 2.24 -2.43
C ILE A 94 -0.86 0.75 -2.30
N LYS A 95 0.20 -0.05 -2.27
CA LYS A 95 0.18 -1.52 -2.19
C LYS A 95 0.14 -2.01 -0.75
N ASP A 96 0.84 -1.31 0.14
CA ASP A 96 0.80 -1.52 1.58
C ASP A 96 0.48 -0.18 2.26
N PRO A 97 -0.77 0.04 2.71
CA PRO A 97 -1.16 1.30 3.34
C PRO A 97 -0.58 1.47 4.75
N LEU A 98 0.02 0.43 5.34
CA LEU A 98 0.60 0.46 6.68
C LEU A 98 2.14 0.49 6.67
N ALA A 99 2.75 0.67 5.51
CA ALA A 99 4.19 0.87 5.40
C ALA A 99 4.65 2.15 6.12
N GLU A 100 5.94 2.23 6.42
CA GLU A 100 6.52 3.39 7.09
C GLU A 100 6.40 4.67 6.24
N SER A 101 6.01 5.79 6.87
CA SER A 101 5.86 7.10 6.20
C SER A 101 7.08 7.50 5.36
N ALA A 102 8.29 7.14 5.80
CA ALA A 102 9.53 7.42 5.09
C ALA A 102 9.63 6.72 3.72
N GLU A 103 9.01 5.55 3.56
CA GLU A 103 8.97 4.81 2.28
C GLU A 103 8.10 5.53 1.25
N PHE A 104 6.94 6.04 1.66
CA PHE A 104 6.08 6.86 0.81
C PHE A 104 6.75 8.18 0.42
N ALA A 105 7.32 8.89 1.39
CA ALA A 105 8.01 10.15 1.14
C ALA A 105 9.20 9.97 0.17
N LYS A 106 9.90 8.83 0.26
CA LYS A 106 10.96 8.48 -0.68
C LYS A 106 10.41 8.28 -2.10
N ALA A 107 9.29 7.59 -2.26
CA ALA A 107 8.66 7.36 -3.56
C ALA A 107 8.23 8.68 -4.23
N PHE A 108 7.58 9.58 -3.50
CA PHE A 108 7.16 10.88 -4.03
C PHE A 108 8.35 11.77 -4.38
N ARG A 109 9.37 11.85 -3.51
CA ARG A 109 10.58 12.62 -3.82
C ARG A 109 11.33 12.08 -5.03
N ALA A 110 11.31 10.76 -5.25
CA ALA A 110 11.98 10.17 -6.41
C ALA A 110 11.40 10.67 -7.74
N VAL A 111 10.12 11.03 -7.76
CA VAL A 111 9.42 11.60 -8.93
C VAL A 111 9.25 13.13 -8.86
N GLY A 112 9.94 13.79 -7.92
CA GLY A 112 9.95 15.26 -7.81
C GLY A 112 8.74 15.88 -7.09
N LEU A 113 7.94 15.09 -6.39
CA LEU A 113 6.79 15.58 -5.61
C LEU A 113 7.16 15.81 -4.14
N ASP A 114 6.63 16.89 -3.53
CA ASP A 114 6.56 17.08 -2.09
C ASP A 114 5.22 16.55 -1.56
N ALA A 115 5.15 15.22 -1.41
CA ALA A 115 3.98 14.56 -0.83
C ALA A 115 4.39 13.61 0.30
N ASP A 116 3.53 13.48 1.29
CA ASP A 116 3.76 12.64 2.47
C ASP A 116 2.46 11.98 2.95
N ILE A 117 2.60 10.79 3.52
CA ILE A 117 1.52 9.98 4.09
C ILE A 117 1.88 9.70 5.54
N THR A 118 1.03 10.15 6.46
CA THR A 118 1.18 9.93 7.90
C THR A 118 0.18 8.88 8.39
N LEU A 119 0.63 7.95 9.23
CA LEU A 119 -0.24 6.98 9.88
C LEU A 119 -0.84 7.56 11.16
N VAL A 120 -2.17 7.52 11.29
CA VAL A 120 -2.90 8.05 12.47
C VAL A 120 -3.72 6.96 13.15
N PRO A 121 -3.84 6.97 14.49
CA PRO A 121 -4.64 5.98 15.21
C PRO A 121 -6.13 6.12 14.87
N VAL A 122 -6.78 5.02 14.51
CA VAL A 122 -8.20 4.99 14.14
C VAL A 122 -8.92 3.76 14.70
N SER A 123 -10.25 3.75 14.59
CA SER A 123 -11.05 2.55 14.89
C SER A 123 -10.72 1.39 13.93
N PRO A 124 -10.86 0.11 14.33
CA PRO A 124 -10.46 -1.04 13.52
C PRO A 124 -11.05 -1.09 12.10
N ARG A 125 -12.24 -0.50 11.90
CA ARG A 125 -12.91 -0.43 10.59
C ARG A 125 -12.24 0.52 9.58
N LEU A 126 -11.34 1.39 10.05
CA LEU A 126 -10.67 2.42 9.24
C LEU A 126 -9.17 2.15 9.03
N VAL A 127 -8.66 1.01 9.51
CA VAL A 127 -7.26 0.64 9.32
C VAL A 127 -6.98 0.45 7.84
N GLY A 128 -5.90 1.06 7.34
CA GLY A 128 -5.51 1.06 5.93
C GLY A 128 -6.34 1.99 5.04
N VAL A 129 -7.28 2.75 5.60
CA VAL A 129 -8.15 3.67 4.87
C VAL A 129 -7.60 5.10 4.93
N MET A 130 -7.74 5.86 3.85
CA MET A 130 -7.45 7.30 3.87
C MET A 130 -8.49 8.03 4.73
N ILE A 131 -8.01 8.79 5.70
CA ILE A 131 -8.84 9.56 6.65
C ILE A 131 -8.98 11.00 6.19
N GLU A 132 -7.89 11.57 5.66
CA GLU A 132 -7.82 12.98 5.29
C GLU A 132 -6.76 13.19 4.20
N GLY A 133 -6.96 14.19 3.35
CA GLY A 133 -5.98 14.65 2.38
C GLY A 133 -6.10 16.15 2.18
N TRP A 134 -4.99 16.88 2.19
CA TRP A 134 -4.99 18.32 2.03
C TRP A 134 -3.74 18.84 1.32
N GLY A 135 -3.88 19.99 0.66
CA GLY A 135 -2.77 20.78 0.15
C GLY A 135 -2.19 21.68 1.23
N GLY A 136 -0.88 21.90 1.19
CA GLY A 136 -0.17 22.78 2.12
C GLY A 136 1.01 23.51 1.47
N GLY A 137 1.58 24.45 2.23
CA GLY A 137 2.74 25.23 1.79
C GLY A 137 2.41 26.37 0.81
N ARG A 138 3.44 26.89 0.16
CA ARG A 138 3.30 27.89 -0.91
C ARG A 138 3.24 27.16 -2.25
N GLY A 139 2.23 27.45 -3.07
CA GLY A 139 2.09 26.86 -4.40
C GLY A 139 0.67 26.41 -4.69
N THR A 140 0.48 25.85 -5.88
CA THR A 140 -0.79 25.26 -6.31
C THR A 140 -0.72 23.75 -6.17
N VAL A 141 -1.77 23.17 -5.59
CA VAL A 141 -1.92 21.72 -5.48
C VAL A 141 -3.15 21.31 -6.28
N ARG A 142 -2.99 20.36 -7.21
CA ARG A 142 -4.11 19.66 -7.82
C ARG A 142 -3.94 18.17 -7.58
N SER A 143 -4.69 17.67 -6.61
CA SER A 143 -4.64 16.28 -6.22
C SER A 143 -6.05 15.71 -6.01
N SER A 144 -6.22 14.43 -6.31
CA SER A 144 -7.40 13.66 -5.96
C SER A 144 -7.02 12.28 -5.44
N SER A 145 -7.94 11.65 -4.73
CA SER A 145 -7.82 10.27 -4.24
C SER A 145 -8.99 9.44 -4.74
N ASP A 146 -8.73 8.19 -5.04
CA ASP A 146 -9.67 7.19 -5.54
C ASP A 146 -9.35 5.84 -4.90
N VAL A 147 -10.24 4.87 -5.09
CA VAL A 147 -10.08 3.52 -4.55
C VAL A 147 -10.41 2.53 -5.65
N GLU A 148 -9.43 1.67 -5.96
CA GLU A 148 -9.61 0.62 -6.96
C GLU A 148 -9.93 -0.73 -6.30
N ALA A 149 -11.09 -1.28 -6.68
CA ALA A 149 -11.55 -2.58 -6.21
C ALA A 149 -10.93 -3.72 -7.03
N PRO A 150 -10.37 -4.75 -6.37
CA PRO A 150 -10.17 -6.03 -7.04
C PRO A 150 -11.50 -6.64 -7.52
N PRO A 151 -11.49 -7.55 -8.51
CA PRO A 151 -12.70 -8.21 -8.98
C PRO A 151 -13.48 -8.89 -7.84
N GLY A 152 -14.77 -8.58 -7.72
CA GLY A 152 -15.65 -9.13 -6.68
C GLY A 152 -15.48 -8.51 -5.28
N VAL A 153 -14.73 -7.42 -5.15
CA VAL A 153 -14.62 -6.64 -3.91
C VAL A 153 -15.51 -5.40 -4.02
N ASP A 154 -16.30 -5.15 -2.98
CA ASP A 154 -17.02 -3.89 -2.80
C ASP A 154 -16.26 -3.06 -1.75
N CYS A 155 -15.66 -1.94 -2.17
CA CYS A 155 -14.88 -1.07 -1.30
C CYS A 155 -15.73 -0.33 -0.27
N ALA A 156 -17.05 -0.22 -0.47
CA ALA A 156 -17.94 0.33 0.56
C ALA A 156 -18.10 -0.64 1.74
N VAL A 157 -17.97 -1.95 1.47
CA VAL A 157 -18.10 -3.02 2.48
C VAL A 157 -16.75 -3.43 3.05
N ARG A 158 -15.71 -3.51 2.19
CA ARG A 158 -14.36 -3.95 2.53
C ARG A 158 -13.31 -2.95 2.05
N PRO A 159 -13.27 -1.73 2.62
CA PRO A 159 -12.39 -0.67 2.15
C PRO A 159 -10.90 -1.03 2.27
N ALA A 160 -10.53 -1.86 3.26
CA ALA A 160 -9.16 -2.33 3.46
C ALA A 160 -8.66 -3.32 2.38
N ASP A 161 -9.57 -3.93 1.62
CA ASP A 161 -9.23 -4.87 0.54
C ASP A 161 -9.00 -4.14 -0.80
N CYS A 162 -9.15 -2.82 -0.83
CA CYS A 162 -9.04 -2.00 -2.03
C CYS A 162 -7.74 -1.21 -2.09
N THR A 163 -7.27 -0.96 -3.32
CA THR A 163 -6.03 -0.21 -3.55
C THR A 163 -6.34 1.28 -3.52
N LEU A 164 -5.71 2.01 -2.59
CA LEU A 164 -5.76 3.47 -2.56
C LEU A 164 -4.94 4.04 -3.71
N VAL A 165 -5.56 4.91 -4.51
CA VAL A 165 -4.94 5.56 -5.68
C VAL A 165 -4.94 7.07 -5.50
N LEU A 166 -3.76 7.67 -5.51
CA LEU A 166 -3.56 9.11 -5.40
C LEU A 166 -3.15 9.65 -6.77
N ARG A 167 -3.80 10.72 -7.22
CA ARG A 167 -3.45 11.41 -8.46
C ARG A 167 -2.98 12.80 -8.09
N ILE A 168 -1.74 13.14 -8.44
CA ILE A 168 -1.16 14.46 -8.19
C ILE A 168 -0.69 15.01 -9.53
N SER A 169 -1.19 16.18 -9.91
CA SER A 169 -0.84 16.82 -11.18
C SER A 169 0.65 17.14 -11.23
N GLU A 170 1.32 16.90 -12.36
CA GLU A 170 2.76 17.13 -12.52
C GLU A 170 3.18 18.59 -12.37
N ASP A 171 2.24 19.53 -12.55
CA ASP A 171 2.43 20.97 -12.36
C ASP A 171 2.11 21.43 -10.92
N SER A 172 1.87 20.49 -9.99
CA SER A 172 1.70 20.82 -8.58
C SER A 172 3.02 21.33 -8.00
N THR A 173 2.98 22.51 -7.39
CA THR A 173 4.15 23.18 -6.80
C THR A 173 4.07 23.26 -5.27
N GLY A 174 2.88 23.03 -4.70
CA GLY A 174 2.68 22.97 -3.27
C GLY A 174 2.87 21.56 -2.71
N ALA A 175 2.93 21.47 -1.38
CA ALA A 175 3.04 20.20 -0.68
C ALA A 175 1.67 19.52 -0.57
N VAL A 176 1.62 18.19 -0.60
CA VAL A 176 0.39 17.42 -0.37
C VAL A 176 0.58 16.49 0.82
N ARG A 177 -0.40 16.42 1.70
CA ARG A 177 -0.34 15.59 2.90
C ARG A 177 -1.57 14.71 2.96
N TYR A 178 -1.38 13.47 3.37
CA TYR A 178 -2.45 12.50 3.54
C TYR A 178 -2.32 11.80 4.89
N LYS A 179 -3.46 11.41 5.46
CA LYS A 179 -3.52 10.56 6.63
C LYS A 179 -4.13 9.22 6.27
N ILE A 180 -3.48 8.14 6.69
CA ILE A 180 -4.02 6.77 6.60
C ILE A 180 -4.19 6.22 8.02
N GLY A 181 -5.28 5.50 8.24
CA GLY A 181 -5.56 4.89 9.53
C GLY A 181 -4.62 3.72 9.84
N ARG A 182 -4.05 3.71 11.05
CA ARG A 182 -3.39 2.55 11.66
C ARG A 182 -4.14 2.10 12.91
N VAL A 183 -3.83 0.88 13.36
CA VAL A 183 -4.30 0.40 14.66
C VAL A 183 -3.84 1.37 15.75
N ALA A 184 -4.78 1.77 16.61
CA ALA A 184 -4.50 2.58 17.79
C ALA A 184 -3.84 1.73 18.89
N GLU A 185 -2.83 2.29 19.53
CA GLU A 185 -2.27 1.73 20.76
C GLU A 185 -3.23 1.99 21.94
N PRO A 186 -3.15 1.18 23.02
CA PRO A 186 -4.00 1.39 24.19
C PRO A 186 -3.89 2.81 24.75
N GLY A 187 -5.02 3.53 24.80
CA GLY A 187 -5.10 4.88 25.34
C GLY A 187 -4.84 6.01 24.33
N GLU A 188 -4.53 5.71 23.07
CA GLU A 188 -4.43 6.74 22.03
C GLU A 188 -5.81 7.31 21.65
N PRO A 189 -5.93 8.63 21.44
CA PRO A 189 -7.15 9.22 20.90
C PRO A 189 -7.34 8.80 19.44
N LEU A 190 -8.54 8.35 19.10
CA LEU A 190 -8.88 7.97 17.73
C LEU A 190 -9.12 9.20 16.87
N GLN A 191 -8.69 9.14 15.60
CA GLN A 191 -9.13 10.06 14.56
C GLN A 191 -10.24 9.41 13.74
N ASP A 192 -11.19 10.24 13.30
CA ASP A 192 -12.27 9.87 12.38
C ASP A 192 -12.16 10.74 11.12
N PRO A 193 -12.68 10.29 9.97
CA PRO A 193 -12.66 11.10 8.76
C PRO A 193 -13.51 12.36 8.93
N ASP A 194 -12.97 13.49 8.50
CA ASP A 194 -13.73 14.74 8.44
C ASP A 194 -14.87 14.56 7.43
N THR A 195 -16.12 14.61 7.90
CA THR A 195 -17.32 14.43 7.07
C THR A 195 -17.61 15.62 6.14
N SER A 196 -16.72 16.61 6.05
CA SER A 196 -16.94 17.85 5.31
C SER A 196 -16.83 17.75 3.79
N SER A 197 -16.53 16.58 3.23
CA SER A 197 -16.34 16.40 1.77
C SER A 197 -17.44 15.58 1.09
N THR A 198 -18.56 15.31 1.77
CA THR A 198 -19.74 14.68 1.16
C THR A 198 -21.00 15.48 1.48
N GLU A 199 -21.11 16.66 0.89
CA GLU A 199 -22.43 17.19 0.55
C GLU A 199 -22.49 17.31 -0.97
N PRO A 200 -23.18 16.40 -1.69
CA PRO A 200 -23.65 16.74 -3.01
C PRO A 200 -24.64 17.89 -2.82
N THR A 201 -24.27 19.10 -3.23
CA THR A 201 -25.18 20.24 -3.34
C THR A 201 -26.36 19.82 -4.21
N SER A 202 -27.41 19.34 -3.57
CA SER A 202 -28.73 19.19 -4.16
C SER A 202 -29.30 20.59 -4.29
N THR A 203 -28.95 21.27 -5.38
CA THR A 203 -29.64 22.49 -5.78
C THR A 203 -31.03 22.10 -6.25
N GLY A 204 -31.95 21.92 -5.30
CA GLY A 204 -33.38 21.85 -5.55
C GLY A 204 -33.84 23.18 -6.12
N ASN A 205 -33.86 23.29 -7.45
CA ASN A 205 -34.38 24.45 -8.16
C ASN A 205 -35.92 24.36 -8.18
N ALA A 206 -36.57 24.88 -7.14
CA ALA A 206 -38.02 25.06 -7.11
C ALA A 206 -38.38 26.25 -8.01
N SER A 207 -38.64 25.97 -9.29
CA SER A 207 -39.22 26.92 -10.23
C SER A 207 -40.70 27.13 -9.85
N SER A 208 -40.99 28.24 -9.17
CA SER A 208 -42.35 28.75 -8.97
C SER A 208 -42.72 29.65 -10.15
N GLY A 209 -43.31 29.06 -11.18
CA GLY A 209 -43.99 29.78 -12.24
C GLY A 209 -45.35 30.26 -11.75
N GLY A 210 -45.45 31.53 -11.37
CA GLY A 210 -46.71 32.22 -11.18
C GLY A 210 -47.32 32.62 -12.52
N THR A 211 -48.52 32.12 -12.80
CA THR A 211 -49.40 32.56 -13.89
C THR A 211 -50.71 33.06 -13.27
N GLY A 212 -51.15 34.26 -13.69
CA GLY A 212 -52.51 34.76 -13.46
C GLY A 212 -52.54 36.15 -12.85
#